data_AF-A0A2M6P078-F1
#
_entry.id   AF-A0A2M6P078-F1
#
_cell.length_a   1.000
_cell.length_b   1.000
_cell.length_c   1.000
_cell.angle_alpha   90.00
_cell.angle_beta   90.00
_cell.angle_gamma   90.00
#
_symmetry.space_group_name_H-M   'P 1'
#
loop_
_entity.id
_entity.type
_entity.pdbx_description
1 polymer ?
#
loop_
_entity_poly.entity_id
_entity_poly.type
_entity_poly.pdbx_seq_one_letter_code
_entity_poly.pdbx_strand_id
1 'polypeptide(L)' 'MKNSVTVILAVVLVGGGLMFMGAGCSSNKAPLTEEQQAAENNMSLQEYRDMKSSAARMNMPAEKHMQMDK' A
#
# COMPACT_ATOMS: atom_id res chain seq x y z
N MET A 1 34.30 33.93 -12.37
CA MET A 1 32.85 33.58 -12.29
C MET A 1 32.40 32.68 -13.44
N LYS A 2 33.10 31.58 -13.75
CA LYS A 2 32.68 30.62 -14.81
C LYS A 2 32.63 29.17 -14.32
N ASN A 3 33.25 28.87 -13.17
CA ASN A 3 33.35 27.52 -12.63
C ASN A 3 32.24 27.20 -11.62
N SER A 4 31.67 28.20 -10.95
CA SER A 4 30.63 28.00 -9.92
C SER A 4 29.27 27.60 -10.51
N VAL A 5 28.96 28.06 -11.73
CA VAL A 5 27.68 27.75 -12.42
C VAL A 5 27.65 26.30 -12.91
N THR A 6 28.78 25.80 -13.41
CA THR A 6 28.92 24.40 -13.86
C THR A 6 28.84 23.40 -12.70
N VAL A 7 29.37 23.77 -11.52
CA VAL A 7 29.30 22.92 -10.31
C VAL A 7 27.87 22.86 -9.77
N ILE A 8 27.12 23.97 -9.78
CA ILE A 8 25.72 23.99 -9.31
C ILE A 8 24.83 23.14 -10.23
N LEU A 9 25.05 23.18 -11.55
CA LEU A 9 24.27 22.37 -12.50
C LEU A 9 24.49 20.86 -12.32
N ALA A 10 25.71 20.45 -11.96
CA ALA A 10 26.05 19.04 -11.71
C ALA A 10 25.45 18.51 -10.39
N VAL A 11 25.35 19.34 -9.36
CA VAL A 11 24.76 18.95 -8.06
C VAL A 11 23.24 18.76 -8.16
N VAL A 12 22.54 19.53 -9.00
CA VAL A 12 21.09 19.38 -9.20
C VAL A 12 20.74 18.09 -9.97
N LEU A 13 21.57 17.69 -10.94
CA LEU A 13 21.36 16.46 -11.70
C LEU A 13 21.70 15.18 -10.92
N VAL A 14 22.65 15.22 -9.98
CA VAL A 14 23.00 14.07 -9.13
C VAL A 14 22.18 14.04 -7.83
N GLY A 15 21.73 15.20 -7.33
CA GLY A 15 20.90 15.32 -6.12
C GLY A 15 19.40 15.07 -6.33
N GLY A 16 18.89 15.19 -7.56
CA GLY A 16 17.46 15.01 -7.87
C GLY A 16 16.97 13.56 -7.90
N GLY A 17 17.87 12.57 -7.95
CA GLY A 17 17.51 11.15 -8.06
C GLY A 17 17.12 10.47 -6.74
N LEU A 18 17.44 11.06 -5.59
CA LEU A 18 17.24 10.42 -4.28
C LEU A 18 15.83 10.61 -3.68
N MET A 19 14.97 11.44 -4.28
CA MET A 19 13.61 11.68 -3.74
C MET A 19 12.54 10.68 -4.21
N PHE A 20 12.87 9.73 -5.08
CA PHE A 20 11.93 8.69 -5.54
C PHE A 20 12.06 7.35 -4.83
N MET A 21 12.84 7.28 -3.75
CA MET A 21 13.08 6.03 -2.99
C MET A 21 12.25 5.93 -1.69
N GLY A 22 11.23 6.78 -1.52
CA GLY A 22 10.41 6.86 -0.30
C GLY A 22 9.00 6.26 -0.38
N ALA A 23 8.48 5.95 -1.57
CA ALA A 23 7.08 5.51 -1.74
C ALA A 23 6.91 3.97 -1.90
N GLY A 24 7.94 3.18 -1.58
CA GLY A 24 7.93 1.73 -1.75
C GLY A 24 7.98 0.91 -0.46
N CYS A 25 8.02 1.52 0.72
CA CYS A 25 8.02 0.79 1.99
C CYS A 25 6.59 0.46 2.45
N SER A 26 5.71 0.05 1.54
CA SER A 26 4.47 -0.62 1.94
C SER A 26 4.81 -2.08 2.13
N SER A 27 5.18 -2.41 3.38
CA SER A 27 5.25 -3.74 3.98
C SER A 27 5.19 -4.92 3.01
N ASN A 28 6.33 -5.61 2.89
CA ASN A 28 6.47 -7.02 2.49
C ASN A 28 5.68 -8.00 3.39
N LYS A 29 4.46 -7.66 3.82
CA LYS A 29 3.56 -8.62 4.47
C LYS A 29 3.02 -9.51 3.36
N ALA A 30 3.40 -10.78 3.40
CA ALA A 30 2.81 -11.80 2.56
C ALA A 30 1.28 -11.68 2.64
N PRO A 31 0.55 -11.92 1.53
CA PRO A 31 -0.90 -11.92 1.56
C PRO A 31 -1.38 -12.90 2.64
N LEU A 32 -2.12 -12.39 3.62
CA LEU A 32 -2.64 -13.18 4.73
C LEU A 32 -3.60 -14.25 4.20
N THR A 33 -3.65 -15.42 4.85
CA THR A 33 -4.66 -16.43 4.54
C THR A 33 -6.05 -15.95 4.97
N GLU A 34 -7.12 -16.55 4.44
CA GLU A 34 -8.49 -16.19 4.85
C GLU A 34 -8.72 -16.39 6.35
N GLU A 35 -8.07 -17.39 6.95
CA GLU A 35 -8.11 -17.67 8.39
C GLU A 35 -7.44 -16.55 9.19
N GLN A 36 -6.30 -16.05 8.72
CA GLN A 36 -5.59 -14.95 9.34
C GLN A 36 -6.35 -13.62 9.20
N GLN A 37 -6.96 -13.37 8.04
CA GLN A 37 -7.78 -12.18 7.81
C GLN A 37 -9.05 -12.18 8.66
N ALA A 38 -9.69 -13.35 8.82
CA ALA A 38 -10.82 -13.51 9.73
C ALA A 38 -10.42 -13.26 11.20
N ALA A 39 -9.28 -13.81 11.62
CA ALA A 39 -8.74 -13.59 12.96
C ALA A 39 -8.41 -12.11 13.24
N GLU A 40 -7.79 -11.39 12.29
CA GLU A 40 -7.50 -9.96 12.44
C GLU A 40 -8.79 -9.11 12.58
N ASN A 41 -9.86 -9.53 11.91
CA ASN A 41 -11.16 -8.85 11.98
C ASN A 41 -12.06 -9.38 13.11
N ASN A 42 -11.54 -10.23 14.01
CA ASN A 42 -12.28 -10.85 15.12
C ASN A 42 -13.58 -11.54 14.67
N MET A 43 -13.54 -12.18 13.51
CA MET A 43 -14.68 -12.83 12.89
C MET A 43 -14.37 -14.29 12.56
N SER A 44 -15.41 -15.10 12.37
CA SER A 44 -15.22 -16.48 11.91
C SER A 44 -14.81 -16.52 10.43
N LEU A 45 -14.15 -17.62 10.04
CA LEU A 45 -13.77 -17.86 8.65
C LEU A 45 -14.99 -17.84 7.70
N GLN A 46 -16.14 -18.32 8.18
CA GLN A 46 -17.37 -18.36 7.40
C GLN A 46 -17.94 -16.96 7.17
N GLU A 47 -18.03 -16.14 8.22
CA GLU A 47 -18.44 -14.74 8.09
C GLU A 47 -17.51 -13.95 7.16
N TYR A 48 -16.20 -14.22 7.20
CA TYR A 48 -15.23 -13.54 6.33
C TYR A 48 -15.48 -13.89 4.86
N ARG A 49 -15.79 -15.16 4.56
CA ARG A 49 -16.13 -15.62 3.20
C ARG A 49 -17.43 -15.02 2.69
N ASP A 50 -18.45 -14.94 3.53
CA ASP A 50 -19.75 -14.36 3.16
C ASP A 50 -19.62 -12.87 2.87
N MET A 51 -18.84 -12.15 3.67
CA MET A 51 -18.52 -10.75 3.43
C MET A 51 -17.67 -10.56 2.17
N LYS A 52 -16.65 -11.39 1.95
CA LYS A 52 -15.84 -11.37 0.73
C LYS A 52 -16.68 -11.61 -0.52
N SER A 53 -17.64 -12.54 -0.45
CA SER A 53 -18.61 -12.80 -1.53
C SER A 53 -19.50 -11.58 -1.79
N SER A 54 -19.99 -10.94 -0.73
CA SER A 54 -20.81 -9.72 -0.83
C SER A 54 -20.02 -8.55 -1.42
N ALA A 55 -18.78 -8.34 -0.98
CA ALA A 55 -17.87 -7.33 -1.51
C ALA A 55 -17.52 -7.59 -2.99
N ALA A 56 -17.31 -8.86 -3.37
CA ALA A 56 -17.07 -9.26 -4.76
C ALA A 56 -18.26 -8.91 -5.67
N ARG A 57 -19.51 -9.05 -5.19
CA ARG A 57 -20.72 -8.64 -5.93
C ARG A 57 -20.79 -7.13 -6.14
N MET A 58 -20.15 -6.35 -5.27
CA MET A 58 -20.03 -4.90 -5.36
C MET A 58 -18.74 -4.44 -6.05
N ASN A 59 -17.97 -5.37 -6.62
CA ASN A 59 -16.69 -5.12 -7.27
C ASN A 59 -15.72 -4.34 -6.36
N MET A 60 -15.78 -4.60 -5.06
CA MET A 60 -14.96 -3.97 -4.02
C MET A 60 -14.16 -5.02 -3.22
N PRO A 61 -12.96 -4.67 -2.71
CA PRO A 61 -12.22 -5.53 -1.81
C PRO A 61 -12.97 -5.73 -0.48
N ALA A 62 -12.84 -6.91 0.13
CA ALA A 62 -13.48 -7.24 1.40
C ALA A 62 -13.05 -6.28 2.52
N GLU A 63 -11.75 -5.96 2.64
CA GLU A 63 -11.29 -4.99 3.64
C GLU A 63 -11.87 -3.58 3.42
N LYS A 64 -12.10 -3.21 2.16
CA LYS A 64 -12.70 -1.92 1.82
C LYS A 64 -14.17 -1.86 2.21
N HIS A 65 -14.89 -2.97 2.06
CA HIS A 65 -16.27 -3.10 2.54
C HIS A 65 -16.34 -3.02 4.07
N MET A 66 -15.45 -3.71 4.79
CA MET A 66 -15.37 -3.66 6.26
C MET A 66 -15.08 -2.27 6.82
N GLN A 67 -14.29 -1.47 6.10
CA GLN A 67 -13.93 -0.11 6.52
C GLN A 67 -15.05 0.93 6.32
N MET A 68 -16.08 0.64 5.53
CA MET A 68 -17.19 1.59 5.31
C MET A 68 -18.29 1.48 6.38
N ASP A 69 -18.39 0.34 7.08
CA ASP A 69 -19.41 0.06 8.09
C ASP A 69 -18.94 0.35 9.54
N LYS A 70 -17.79 1.01 9.71
CA LYS A 70 -17.17 1.35 11.01
C LYS A 70 -17.18 2.84 11.26
#